data_AF-A0A8T2VSY5-F1
#
_entry.id   AF-A0A8T2VSY5-F1
#
_cell.length_a   1.000
_cell.length_b   1.000
_cell.length_c   1.000
_cell.angle_alpha   90.00
_cell.angle_beta   90.00
_cell.angle_gamma   90.00
#
_symmetry.space_group_name_H-M   'P 1'
#
loop_
_entity.id
_entity.type
_entity.pdbx_description
1 polymer ?
#
loop_
_entity_poly.entity_id
_entity_poly.type
_entity_poly.pdbx_seq_one_letter_code
_entity_poly.pdbx_strand_id
1 'polypeptide(L)'
;MSSISNLLKTYNSAPPTAKVAFKTGVYIAGLGLALLLFPQSVIQLFSTSTSMPAVGWVRVGGTLASLFGFYYFGAALDDVEGRFPYRFYQSTVAGRFFLAVIFSALVLTEQSHMSLMVLVIANIASAIAMNRQIGIAVANGRVAAS
;
A
#
# COMPACT_ATOMS: atom_id res chain seq x y z
N MET A 1 24.42 -9.31 17.56
CA MET A 1 25.03 -8.42 16.54
C MET A 1 25.03 -8.99 15.11
N SER A 2 24.56 -10.22 14.84
CA SER A 2 24.53 -10.81 13.48
C SER A 2 23.34 -10.38 12.60
N SER A 3 22.27 -9.81 13.18
CA SER A 3 21.05 -9.46 12.43
C SER A 3 21.21 -8.18 11.60
N ILE A 4 21.86 -7.14 12.14
CA ILE A 4 22.05 -5.86 11.45
C ILE A 4 23.08 -5.99 10.32
N SER A 5 24.17 -6.73 10.53
CA SER A 5 25.17 -6.98 9.48
C SER A 5 24.60 -7.75 8.29
N ASN A 6 23.72 -8.71 8.55
CA ASN A 6 23.05 -9.48 7.49
C ASN A 6 22.04 -8.61 6.73
N LEU A 7 21.24 -7.81 7.43
CA LEU A 7 20.34 -6.83 6.81
C LEU A 7 21.07 -5.85 5.90
N LEU A 8 22.19 -5.29 6.38
CA LEU A 8 23.01 -4.37 5.59
C LEU A 8 23.64 -5.04 4.37
N LYS A 9 24.09 -6.29 4.51
CA LYS A 9 24.67 -7.05 3.40
C LYS A 9 23.62 -7.33 2.32
N THR A 10 22.43 -7.81 2.72
CA THR A 10 21.30 -8.04 1.82
C THR A 10 20.83 -6.76 1.14
N TYR A 11 20.76 -5.66 1.89
CA TYR A 11 20.41 -4.35 1.32
C TYR A 11 21.45 -3.90 0.29
N ASN A 12 22.74 -4.01 0.61
CA ASN A 12 23.81 -3.56 -0.29
C ASN A 12 23.87 -4.39 -1.58
N SER A 13 23.56 -5.69 -1.53
CA SER A 13 23.51 -6.56 -2.69
C SER A 13 22.21 -6.46 -3.51
N ALA A 14 21.18 -5.76 -3.01
CA ALA A 14 19.91 -5.64 -3.71
C ALA A 14 20.05 -4.86 -5.04
N PRO A 15 19.24 -5.21 -6.07
CA PRO A 15 19.16 -4.46 -7.31
C PRO A 15 18.89 -2.96 -7.05
N PRO A 16 19.44 -2.04 -7.87
CA PRO A 16 19.16 -0.61 -7.74
C PRO A 16 17.66 -0.28 -7.79
N THR A 17 16.91 -0.99 -8.63
CA THR A 17 15.45 -0.89 -8.76
C THR A 17 14.74 -1.23 -7.46
N ALA A 18 15.09 -2.35 -6.82
CA ALA A 18 14.54 -2.76 -5.53
C ALA A 18 14.81 -1.73 -4.43
N LYS A 19 16.03 -1.16 -4.39
CA LYS A 19 16.38 -0.12 -3.40
C LYS A 19 15.55 1.14 -3.56
N VAL A 20 15.35 1.59 -4.80
CA VAL A 20 14.52 2.77 -5.11
C VAL A 20 13.05 2.47 -4.79
N ALA A 21 12.53 1.33 -5.25
CA ALA A 21 11.17 0.89 -4.95
C ALA A 21 10.92 0.83 -3.44
N PHE A 22 11.83 0.25 -2.66
CA PHE A 22 11.72 0.19 -1.20
C PHE A 22 11.66 1.58 -0.57
N LYS A 23 12.61 2.47 -0.91
CA LYS A 23 12.62 3.85 -0.39
C LYS A 23 11.33 4.59 -0.74
N THR A 24 10.87 4.44 -1.98
CA THR A 24 9.59 4.99 -2.46
C THR A 24 8.42 4.46 -1.66
N GLY A 25 8.39 3.15 -1.42
CA GLY A 25 7.42 2.49 -0.56
C GLY A 25 7.36 3.12 0.83
N VAL A 26 8.51 3.26 1.50
CA VAL A 26 8.59 3.82 2.87
C VAL A 26 8.00 5.23 2.93
N TYR A 27 8.48 6.16 2.09
CA TYR A 27 8.08 7.55 2.27
C TYR A 27 6.63 7.78 1.82
N ILE A 28 6.15 7.12 0.76
CA ILE A 28 4.75 7.25 0.33
C ILE A 28 3.83 6.60 1.36
N ALA A 29 4.19 5.43 1.90
CA ALA A 29 3.40 4.78 2.95
C ALA A 29 3.31 5.66 4.21
N GLY A 30 4.45 6.17 4.68
CA GLY A 30 4.51 7.04 5.85
C GLY A 30 3.73 8.33 5.67
N LEU A 31 3.91 9.02 4.54
CA LEU A 31 3.18 10.24 4.23
C LEU A 31 1.67 9.97 4.09
N GLY A 32 1.30 8.87 3.43
CA GLY A 32 -0.10 8.46 3.27
C GLY A 32 -0.78 8.19 4.61
N LEU A 33 -0.11 7.46 5.51
CA LEU A 33 -0.62 7.17 6.84
C LEU A 33 -0.72 8.45 7.68
N ALA A 34 0.27 9.35 7.58
CA ALA A 34 0.23 10.65 8.23
C ALA A 34 -0.94 11.50 7.72
N LEU A 35 -1.22 11.53 6.41
CA LEU A 35 -2.37 12.22 5.84
C LEU A 35 -3.71 11.59 6.26
N LEU A 36 -3.76 10.27 6.41
CA LEU A 36 -4.96 9.56 6.87
C LEU A 36 -5.28 9.91 8.34
N LEU A 37 -4.27 9.87 9.21
CA LEU A 37 -4.45 10.05 10.65
C LEU A 37 -4.48 11.53 11.08
N PHE A 38 -3.61 12.35 10.49
CA PHE A 38 -3.36 13.75 10.85
C PHE A 38 -3.45 14.69 9.63
N PRO A 39 -4.56 14.68 8.87
CA PRO A 39 -4.66 15.42 7.60
C PRO A 39 -4.39 16.92 7.75
N GLN A 40 -4.88 17.55 8.83
CA GLN A 40 -4.68 18.98 9.07
C GLN A 40 -3.21 19.31 9.31
N SER A 41 -2.59 18.60 10.25
CA SER A 41 -1.18 18.83 10.60
C SER A 41 -0.27 18.65 9.39
N VAL A 42 -0.50 17.62 8.58
CA VAL A 42 0.34 17.36 7.39
C VAL A 42 0.12 18.42 6.31
N ILE A 43 -1.12 18.79 5.99
CA ILE A 43 -1.39 19.81 4.95
C ILE A 43 -0.82 21.18 5.35
N GLN A 44 -0.86 21.55 6.62
CA GLN A 44 -0.29 22.81 7.12
C GLN A 44 1.23 22.90 6.98
N LEU A 45 1.94 21.77 6.88
CA LEU A 45 3.38 21.79 6.57
C LEU A 45 3.68 22.28 5.15
N PHE A 46 2.73 22.15 4.23
CA PHE A 46 2.90 22.45 2.81
C PHE A 46 2.10 23.66 2.32
N SER A 47 1.15 24.15 3.12
CA SER A 47 0.27 25.25 2.75
C SER A 47 0.00 26.17 3.93
N THR A 48 0.12 27.48 3.68
CA THR A 48 -0.30 28.53 4.61
C THR A 48 -1.75 28.97 4.36
N SER A 49 -2.48 28.27 3.49
CA SER A 49 -3.87 28.61 3.17
C SER A 49 -4.78 28.43 4.38
N THR A 50 -5.69 29.38 4.56
CA THR A 50 -6.76 29.31 5.56
C THR A 50 -7.94 28.45 5.11
N SER A 51 -8.07 28.17 3.81
CA SER A 51 -9.08 27.26 3.28
C SER A 51 -8.57 25.82 3.26
N MET A 52 -9.10 25.00 4.17
CA MET A 52 -8.77 23.59 4.27
C MET A 52 -9.51 22.80 3.18
N PRO A 53 -8.83 21.90 2.43
CA PRO A 53 -9.51 20.94 1.56
C PRO A 53 -10.50 20.08 2.36
N ALA A 54 -11.52 19.53 1.68
CA ALA A 54 -12.45 18.59 2.29
C ALA A 54 -11.67 17.42 2.95
N VAL A 55 -11.67 17.37 4.28
CA VAL A 55 -10.81 16.48 5.08
C VAL A 55 -11.01 15.01 4.70
N GLY A 56 -12.24 14.61 4.37
CA GLY A 56 -12.55 13.29 3.86
C GLY A 56 -11.75 12.89 2.63
N TRP A 57 -11.65 13.78 1.64
CA TRP A 57 -10.88 13.53 0.41
C TRP A 57 -9.37 13.49 0.66
N VAL A 58 -8.87 14.25 1.64
CA VAL A 58 -7.46 14.15 2.07
C VAL A 58 -7.19 12.76 2.65
N ARG A 59 -8.10 12.21 3.47
CA ARG A 59 -7.99 10.85 4.03
C ARG A 59 -8.10 9.78 2.96
N VAL A 60 -8.97 9.96 1.96
CA VAL A 60 -9.04 9.09 0.77
C VAL A 60 -7.69 9.07 0.05
N GLY A 61 -7.12 10.24 -0.24
CA GLY A 61 -5.80 10.37 -0.87
C GLY A 61 -4.69 9.72 -0.03
N GLY A 62 -4.68 9.95 1.29
CA GLY A 62 -3.73 9.34 2.23
C GLY A 62 -3.83 7.82 2.26
N THR A 63 -5.05 7.27 2.18
CA THR A 63 -5.29 5.82 2.09
C THR A 63 -4.69 5.23 0.82
N LEU A 64 -4.94 5.88 -0.33
CA LEU A 64 -4.39 5.46 -1.63
C LEU A 64 -2.86 5.53 -1.66
N ALA A 65 -2.28 6.61 -1.13
CA ALA A 65 -0.83 6.74 -0.99
C ALA A 65 -0.27 5.62 -0.11
N SER A 66 -0.89 5.37 1.06
CA SER A 66 -0.48 4.28 1.96
C SER A 66 -0.42 2.94 1.24
N LEU A 67 -1.49 2.63 0.50
CA LEU A 67 -1.64 1.43 -0.30
C LEU A 67 -0.56 1.31 -1.38
N PHE A 68 -0.29 2.37 -2.14
CA PHE A 68 0.79 2.35 -3.13
C PHE A 68 2.15 2.12 -2.47
N GLY A 69 2.39 2.72 -1.30
CA GLY A 69 3.59 2.47 -0.52
C GLY A 69 3.77 0.98 -0.18
N PHE A 70 2.69 0.31 0.26
CA PHE A 70 2.69 -1.14 0.48
C PHE A 70 2.96 -1.96 -0.78
N TYR A 71 2.48 -1.51 -1.93
CA TYR A 71 2.72 -2.21 -3.20
C TYR A 71 4.18 -2.14 -3.62
N TYR A 72 4.81 -0.98 -3.42
CA TYR A 72 6.23 -0.80 -3.65
C TYR A 72 7.09 -1.69 -2.74
N PHE A 73 6.65 -1.96 -1.50
CA PHE A 73 7.33 -2.95 -0.65
C PHE A 73 7.25 -4.36 -1.23
N GLY A 74 6.07 -4.82 -1.65
CA GLY A 74 5.90 -6.12 -2.27
C GLY A 74 6.79 -6.27 -3.51
N ALA A 75 6.77 -5.27 -4.40
CA ALA A 75 7.59 -5.25 -5.61
C ALA A 75 9.10 -5.27 -5.30
N ALA A 76 9.55 -4.46 -4.34
CA ALA A 76 10.96 -4.43 -3.96
C ALA A 76 11.42 -5.80 -3.41
N LEU A 77 10.58 -6.46 -2.61
CA LEU A 77 10.90 -7.77 -2.05
C LEU A 77 10.97 -8.87 -3.10
N ASP A 78 10.11 -8.84 -4.12
CA ASP A 78 10.17 -9.78 -5.25
C ASP A 78 11.41 -9.52 -6.14
N ASP A 79 11.76 -8.25 -6.36
CA ASP A 79 12.92 -7.84 -7.17
C ASP A 79 14.25 -8.21 -6.50
N VAL A 80 14.37 -8.07 -5.16
CA VAL A 80 15.53 -8.56 -4.39
C VAL A 80 15.81 -10.04 -4.64
N GLU A 81 14.76 -10.83 -4.84
CA GLU A 81 14.88 -12.28 -5.00
C GLU A 81 14.88 -12.71 -6.48
N GLY A 82 14.71 -11.77 -7.41
CA GLY A 82 14.65 -12.05 -8.85
C GLY A 82 13.48 -12.95 -9.23
N ARG A 83 12.36 -12.89 -8.49
CA ARG A 83 11.23 -13.81 -8.63
C ARG A 83 10.05 -13.19 -9.36
N PHE A 84 9.10 -14.05 -9.72
CA PHE A 84 7.76 -13.64 -10.11
C PHE A 84 7.15 -12.69 -9.05
N PRO A 85 6.36 -11.65 -9.43
CA PRO A 85 5.88 -10.59 -8.54
C PRO A 85 4.77 -11.05 -7.56
N TYR A 86 5.07 -12.10 -6.78
CA TYR A 86 4.16 -12.73 -5.86
C TYR A 86 3.79 -11.83 -4.68
N ARG A 87 4.78 -11.26 -4.00
CA ARG A 87 4.57 -10.39 -2.83
C ARG A 87 3.93 -9.08 -3.25
N PHE A 88 4.22 -8.58 -4.45
CA PHE A 88 3.46 -7.50 -5.05
C PHE A 88 1.98 -7.87 -5.14
N TYR A 89 1.62 -9.01 -5.73
CA TYR A 89 0.21 -9.40 -5.82
C TYR A 89 -0.43 -9.61 -4.45
N GLN A 90 0.25 -10.24 -3.49
CA GLN A 90 -0.23 -10.37 -2.11
C GLN A 90 -0.46 -9.01 -1.45
N SER A 91 0.49 -8.08 -1.61
CA SER A 91 0.34 -6.71 -1.10
C SER A 91 -0.86 -6.02 -1.73
N THR A 92 -1.19 -6.31 -3.00
CA THR A 92 -2.39 -5.78 -3.66
C THR A 92 -3.69 -6.38 -3.14
N VAL A 93 -3.69 -7.63 -2.66
CA VAL A 93 -4.85 -8.21 -1.99
C VAL A 93 -5.05 -7.52 -0.64
N ALA A 94 -3.99 -7.46 0.18
CA ALA A 94 -4.04 -6.82 1.50
C ALA A 94 -4.43 -5.33 1.41
N GLY A 95 -3.83 -4.59 0.47
CA GLY A 95 -4.11 -3.17 0.27
C GLY A 95 -5.56 -2.91 -0.13
N ARG A 96 -6.17 -3.77 -0.97
CA ARG A 96 -7.59 -3.63 -1.34
C ARG A 96 -8.53 -3.87 -0.17
N PHE A 97 -8.23 -4.82 0.71
CA PHE A 97 -9.00 -4.99 1.95
C PHE A 97 -8.80 -3.83 2.92
N PHE A 98 -7.57 -3.34 3.07
CA PHE A 98 -7.30 -2.13 3.85
C PHE A 98 -8.10 -0.92 3.33
N LEU A 99 -8.08 -0.69 2.01
CA LEU A 99 -8.87 0.37 1.37
C LEU A 99 -10.36 0.19 1.63
N ALA A 100 -10.88 -1.03 1.46
CA ALA A 100 -12.28 -1.34 1.74
C ALA A 100 -12.67 -0.96 3.17
N VAL A 101 -11.87 -1.38 4.17
CA VAL A 101 -12.10 -1.06 5.58
C VAL A 101 -12.07 0.46 5.82
N ILE A 102 -11.05 1.16 5.33
CA ILE A 102 -10.92 2.60 5.59
C ILE A 102 -12.01 3.39 4.87
N PHE A 103 -12.35 3.08 3.62
CA PHE A 103 -13.41 3.79 2.91
C PHE A 103 -14.78 3.53 3.53
N SER A 104 -15.06 2.31 3.99
CA SER A 104 -16.25 2.02 4.79
C SER A 104 -16.28 2.85 6.08
N ALA A 105 -15.17 2.92 6.82
CA ALA A 105 -15.11 3.76 8.02
C ALA A 105 -15.35 5.24 7.73
N LEU A 106 -14.76 5.79 6.65
CA LEU A 106 -14.96 7.19 6.25
C LEU A 106 -16.41 7.50 5.88
N VAL A 107 -17.11 6.59 5.20
CA VAL A 107 -18.53 6.79 4.85
C VAL A 107 -19.42 6.60 6.08
N LEU A 108 -19.19 5.58 6.90
CA LEU A 108 -19.98 5.31 8.10
C LEU A 108 -19.84 6.40 9.17
N THR A 109 -18.73 7.15 9.16
CA THR A 109 -18.50 8.30 10.03
C THR A 109 -18.81 9.63 9.34
N GLU A 110 -19.52 9.59 8.19
CA GLU A 110 -19.99 10.77 7.45
C GLU A 110 -18.87 11.72 6.98
N GLN A 111 -17.64 11.23 6.88
CA GLN A 111 -16.50 12.01 6.42
C GLN A 111 -16.38 12.05 4.90
N SER A 112 -17.07 11.15 4.19
CA SER A 112 -17.03 11.08 2.73
C SER A 112 -18.35 10.57 2.13
N HIS A 113 -18.46 10.63 0.81
CA HIS A 113 -19.69 10.33 0.08
C HIS A 113 -19.97 8.82 -0.03
N MET A 114 -21.26 8.46 0.03
CA MET A 114 -21.75 7.08 -0.13
C MET A 114 -21.30 6.42 -1.44
N SER A 115 -21.01 7.21 -2.49
CA SER A 115 -20.48 6.72 -3.76
C SER A 115 -19.16 5.94 -3.62
N LEU A 116 -18.38 6.17 -2.56
CA LEU A 116 -17.18 5.37 -2.27
C LEU A 116 -17.50 3.90 -1.99
N MET A 117 -18.73 3.54 -1.62
CA MET A 117 -19.12 2.13 -1.40
C MET A 117 -19.04 1.29 -2.67
N VAL A 118 -19.20 1.90 -3.84
CA VAL A 118 -18.95 1.24 -5.12
C VAL A 118 -17.48 0.79 -5.23
N LEU A 119 -16.55 1.66 -4.82
CA LEU A 119 -15.13 1.33 -4.79
C LEU A 119 -14.81 0.26 -3.74
N VAL A 120 -15.46 0.28 -2.57
CA VAL A 120 -15.32 -0.77 -1.55
C VAL A 120 -15.66 -2.15 -2.13
N ILE A 121 -16.84 -2.26 -2.75
CA ILE A 121 -17.31 -3.52 -3.36
C ILE A 121 -16.34 -3.98 -4.46
N ALA A 122 -15.94 -3.07 -5.36
CA ALA A 122 -15.02 -3.38 -6.45
C ALA A 122 -13.63 -3.84 -5.92
N ASN A 123 -13.13 -3.22 -4.85
CA ASN A 123 -11.85 -3.60 -4.24
C ASN A 123 -11.93 -4.97 -3.55
N ILE A 124 -13.02 -5.27 -2.84
CA ILE A 124 -13.22 -6.61 -2.24
C ILE A 124 -13.30 -7.68 -3.34
N ALA A 125 -14.13 -7.46 -4.37
CA ALA A 125 -14.30 -8.43 -5.46
C ALA A 125 -12.98 -8.69 -6.20
N SER A 126 -12.22 -7.63 -6.52
CA SER A 126 -10.93 -7.77 -7.19
C SER A 126 -9.84 -8.36 -6.28
N ALA A 127 -9.88 -8.12 -4.96
CA ALA A 127 -8.98 -8.77 -4.00
C ALA A 127 -9.21 -10.29 -3.96
N ILE A 128 -10.47 -10.72 -3.89
CA ILE A 128 -10.85 -12.13 -3.91
C ILE A 128 -10.40 -12.79 -5.22
N ALA A 129 -10.67 -12.13 -6.36
CA ALA A 129 -10.28 -12.64 -7.68
C ALA A 129 -8.74 -12.80 -7.78
N MET A 130 -7.97 -11.79 -7.35
CA MET A 130 -6.51 -11.86 -7.34
C MET A 130 -6.01 -12.97 -6.42
N ASN A 131 -6.54 -13.07 -5.20
CA ASN A 131 -6.13 -14.10 -4.24
C ASN A 131 -6.34 -15.53 -4.80
N ARG A 132 -7.44 -15.75 -5.52
CA ARG A 132 -7.69 -17.02 -6.22
C ARG A 132 -6.64 -17.30 -7.29
N GLN A 133 -6.27 -16.31 -8.11
CA GLN A 133 -5.27 -16.48 -9.16
C GLN A 133 -3.87 -16.74 -8.59
N ILE A 134 -3.51 -16.09 -7.47
CA ILE A 134 -2.28 -16.38 -6.73
C ILE A 134 -2.27 -17.86 -6.29
N GLY A 135 -3.37 -18.36 -5.70
CA GLY A 135 -3.47 -19.76 -5.27
C GLY A 135 -3.31 -20.76 -6.42
N ILE A 136 -3.92 -20.47 -7.58
CA ILE A 136 -3.75 -21.28 -8.80
C ILE A 136 -2.30 -21.25 -9.30
N ALA A 137 -1.65 -20.08 -9.29
CA ALA A 137 -0.27 -19.95 -9.72
C ALA A 137 0.70 -20.75 -8.83
N VAL A 138 0.47 -20.74 -7.51
CA VAL A 138 1.22 -21.57 -6.55
C VAL A 138 0.98 -23.06 -6.80
N ALA A 139 -0.28 -23.49 -6.95
CA ALA A 139 -0.61 -24.90 -7.20
C ALA A 139 0.01 -25.44 -8.49
N ASN A 140 0.16 -24.59 -9.51
CA ASN A 140 0.79 -24.93 -10.78
C ASN A 140 2.33 -24.81 -10.76
N GLY A 141 2.95 -24.54 -9.61
CA GLY A 141 4.41 -24.39 -9.48
C GLY A 141 4.99 -23.16 -10.20
N ARG A 142 4.14 -22.21 -10.62
CA ARG A 142 4.60 -20.95 -11.25
C ARG A 142 5.21 -19.99 -10.23
N VAL A 143 4.89 -20.21 -8.95
CA VAL A 143 5.40 -19.43 -7.84
C VAL A 143 5.72 -20.38 -6.69
N ALA A 144 6.91 -20.26 -6.11
CA ALA A 144 7.22 -20.97 -4.88
C ALA A 144 6.37 -20.38 -3.73
N ALA A 145 5.61 -21.22 -3.03
CA ALA A 145 5.05 -20.84 -1.74
C ALA A 145 6.25 -20.62 -0.80
N SER A 146 6.56 -19.35 -0.53
CA SER A 146 7.63 -18.97 0.41
C SER A 146 7.21 -19.24 1.84
#